data_AF-A0A0L8GDY1-F1
#
_entry.id   AF-A0A0L8GDY1-F1
#
_cell.length_a   1.000
_cell.length_b   1.000
_cell.length_c   1.000
_cell.angle_alpha   90.00
_cell.angle_beta   90.00
_cell.angle_gamma   90.00
#
_symmetry.space_group_name_H-M   'P 1'
#
loop_
_entity.id
_entity.type
_entity.pdbx_description
1 polymer ?
#
loop_
_entity_poly.entity_id
_entity_poly.type
_entity_poly.pdbx_seq_one_letter_code
_entity_poly.pdbx_strand_id
1 'polypeptide(L)'
;PGGSGAMRLREARERSLLYKKIDEIDAKLIPSIKRISKKYNETVTFQNRPYIEKMKYDRVEMLYYLQEERKVNAIHYEAARLGIPLLTQYLDLENLPSKTMEEDSPSAAQVPSSEMNS
;
A
#
# COMPACT_ATOMS: atom_id res chain seq x y z
N PRO A 1 -14.58 -22.51 5.01
CA PRO A 1 -13.78 -23.66 4.60
C PRO A 1 -12.65 -23.02 3.84
N GLY A 2 -11.42 -23.11 4.36
CA GLY A 2 -10.26 -22.59 3.64
C GLY A 2 -10.35 -23.08 2.20
N GLY A 3 -10.45 -22.15 1.25
CA GLY A 3 -10.90 -22.43 -0.12
C GLY A 3 -10.24 -23.69 -0.65
N SER A 4 -11.02 -24.57 -1.28
CA SER A 4 -10.59 -25.82 -1.93
C SER A 4 -9.16 -25.68 -2.49
N GLY A 5 -8.30 -26.70 -2.38
CA GLY A 5 -6.90 -26.63 -2.85
C GLY A 5 -6.76 -26.06 -4.28
N ALA A 6 -7.78 -26.24 -5.11
CA ALA A 6 -7.91 -25.63 -6.44
C ALA A 6 -7.98 -24.09 -6.43
N MET A 7 -8.70 -23.47 -5.48
CA MET A 7 -8.73 -22.01 -5.31
C MET A 7 -7.38 -21.45 -4.91
N ARG A 8 -6.70 -22.08 -3.93
CA ARG A 8 -5.36 -21.66 -3.51
C ARG A 8 -4.34 -21.76 -4.65
N LEU A 9 -4.47 -22.80 -5.48
CA LEU A 9 -3.62 -22.98 -6.65
C LEU A 9 -3.88 -21.92 -7.73
N ARG A 10 -5.15 -21.58 -8.00
CA ARG A 10 -5.51 -20.53 -8.96
C ARG A 10 -4.97 -19.18 -8.52
N GLU A 11 -5.19 -18.82 -7.26
CA GLU A 11 -4.69 -17.57 -6.68
C GLU A 11 -3.16 -17.51 -6.69
N ALA A 12 -2.46 -18.62 -6.39
CA ALA A 12 -1.00 -18.66 -6.47
C ALA A 12 -0.48 -18.44 -7.90
N ARG A 13 -1.18 -18.96 -8.91
CA ARG A 13 -0.86 -18.72 -10.33
C ARG A 13 -1.11 -17.27 -10.73
N GLU A 14 -2.27 -16.71 -10.39
CA GLU A 14 -2.62 -15.32 -10.66
C GLU A 14 -1.60 -14.36 -10.02
N ARG A 15 -1.26 -14.60 -8.75
CA ARG A 15 -0.22 -13.86 -8.03
C ARG A 15 1.12 -13.92 -8.76
N SER A 16 1.57 -15.12 -9.15
CA SER A 16 2.85 -15.29 -9.85
C SER A 16 2.86 -14.55 -11.20
N LEU A 17 1.72 -14.54 -11.91
CA LEU A 17 1.56 -13.84 -13.17
C LEU A 17 1.61 -12.31 -13.00
N LEU A 18 0.98 -11.77 -11.95
CA LEU A 18 1.06 -10.35 -11.63
C LEU A 18 2.47 -9.92 -11.25
N TYR A 19 3.17 -10.71 -10.43
CA TYR A 19 4.58 -10.46 -10.12
C TYR A 19 5.44 -10.39 -11.36
N LYS A 20 5.30 -11.37 -12.24
CA LYS A 20 6.06 -11.41 -13.48
C LYS A 20 5.82 -10.16 -14.33
N LYS A 21 4.57 -9.72 -14.45
CA LYS A 21 4.23 -8.48 -15.18
C LYS A 21 4.85 -7.24 -14.55
N ILE A 22 4.83 -7.13 -13.22
CA ILE A 22 5.45 -6.03 -12.49
C ILE A 22 6.97 -6.04 -12.73
N ASP A 23 7.61 -7.20 -12.56
CA ASP A 23 9.06 -7.34 -12.74
C ASP A 23 9.50 -7.02 -14.18
N GLU A 24 8.71 -7.41 -15.19
CA GLU A 24 8.95 -7.09 -16.60
C GLU A 24 8.91 -5.58 -16.89
N ILE A 25 8.04 -4.84 -16.19
CA ILE A 25 7.93 -3.37 -16.31
C ILE A 25 9.08 -2.71 -15.54
N ASP A 26 9.32 -3.14 -14.30
CA ASP A 26 10.39 -2.62 -13.43
C ASP A 26 11.77 -2.77 -14.07
N ALA A 27 12.02 -3.90 -14.75
CA ALA A 27 13.27 -4.16 -15.47
C ALA A 27 13.56 -3.11 -16.56
N LYS A 28 12.52 -2.53 -17.17
CA LYS A 28 12.66 -1.48 -18.21
C LYS A 28 12.68 -0.08 -17.59
N LEU A 29 11.91 0.14 -16.55
CA LEU A 29 11.68 1.46 -15.96
C LEU A 29 12.80 1.88 -15.00
N ILE A 30 13.24 0.99 -14.11
CA ILE A 30 14.25 1.30 -13.08
C ILE A 30 15.57 1.82 -13.69
N PRO A 31 16.12 1.24 -14.77
CA PRO A 31 17.34 1.78 -15.40
C PRO A 31 17.16 3.22 -15.92
N SER A 32 15.99 3.52 -16.47
CA SER A 32 15.66 4.84 -17.00
C SER A 32 15.57 5.87 -15.87
N ILE A 33 14.90 5.52 -14.77
CA ILE A 33 14.80 6.35 -13.57
C ILE A 33 16.19 6.61 -12.97
N LYS A 34 17.03 5.58 -12.85
CA LYS A 34 18.41 5.72 -12.37
C LYS A 34 19.25 6.62 -13.26
N ARG A 35 19.09 6.53 -14.59
CA ARG A 35 19.79 7.39 -15.54
C ARG A 35 19.37 8.85 -15.40
N ILE A 36 18.08 9.14 -15.27
CA ILE A 36 17.55 10.49 -15.06
C ILE A 36 18.10 11.04 -13.73
N SER A 37 17.96 10.27 -12.65
CA SER A 37 18.42 10.69 -11.32
C SER A 37 19.93 11.01 -11.32
N LYS A 38 20.74 10.17 -11.97
CA LYS A 38 22.19 10.42 -12.11
C LYS A 38 22.51 11.63 -12.98
N LYS A 39 21.75 11.88 -14.04
CA LYS A 39 22.00 12.99 -14.98
C LYS A 39 21.68 14.35 -14.38
N TYR A 40 20.59 14.44 -13.63
CA TYR A 40 20.11 15.70 -13.06
C TYR A 40 20.49 15.86 -11.58
N ASN A 41 21.09 14.84 -10.97
CA ASN A 41 21.42 14.80 -9.54
C ASN A 41 20.20 15.06 -8.64
N GLU A 42 19.02 14.63 -9.12
CA GLU A 42 17.72 14.79 -8.49
C GLU A 42 17.08 13.42 -8.23
N THR A 43 16.17 13.33 -7.27
CA THR A 43 15.40 12.11 -7.01
C THR A 43 14.11 12.14 -7.81
N VAL A 44 13.87 11.09 -8.60
CA VAL A 44 12.58 10.94 -9.28
C VAL A 44 11.53 10.52 -8.25
N THR A 45 10.56 11.38 -8.03
CA THR A 45 9.49 11.16 -7.05
C THR A 45 8.14 10.90 -7.72
N PHE A 46 7.28 10.15 -7.03
CA PHE A 46 5.86 10.04 -7.31
C PHE A 46 5.11 10.42 -6.04
N GLN A 47 4.22 11.42 -6.11
CA GLN A 47 3.49 11.97 -4.96
C GLN A 47 4.42 12.26 -3.76
N ASN A 48 5.48 13.01 -4.00
CA ASN A 48 6.49 13.41 -3.00
C ASN A 48 7.29 12.25 -2.36
N ARG A 49 7.21 11.03 -2.88
CA ARG A 49 8.00 9.88 -2.40
C ARG A 49 8.96 9.40 -3.49
N PRO A 50 10.19 8.98 -3.15
CA PRO A 50 11.10 8.39 -4.12
C PRO A 50 10.43 7.21 -4.82
N TYR A 51 10.36 7.26 -6.16
CA TYR A 51 9.55 6.31 -6.94
C TYR A 51 9.90 4.85 -6.62
N ILE A 52 11.20 4.53 -6.59
CA ILE A 52 11.70 3.17 -6.36
C ILE A 52 11.29 2.66 -4.97
N GLU A 53 11.27 3.52 -3.96
CA GLU A 53 10.84 3.16 -2.62
C GLU A 53 9.33 2.97 -2.57
N LYS A 54 8.57 3.90 -3.13
CA LYS A 54 7.10 3.81 -3.21
C LYS A 54 6.65 2.50 -3.85
N MET A 55 7.23 2.11 -5.00
CA MET A 55 6.86 0.85 -5.67
C MET A 55 7.19 -0.39 -4.83
N LYS A 56 8.29 -0.37 -4.05
CA LYS A 56 8.60 -1.46 -3.12
C LYS A 56 7.57 -1.56 -2.00
N TYR A 57 7.18 -0.43 -1.41
CA TYR A 57 6.16 -0.39 -0.36
C TYR A 57 4.81 -0.85 -0.88
N ASP A 58 4.36 -0.34 -2.02
CA ASP A 58 3.05 -0.70 -2.62
C ASP A 58 2.95 -2.20 -2.88
N ARG A 59 4.05 -2.82 -3.32
CA ARG A 59 4.12 -4.26 -3.53
C ARG A 59 3.98 -5.05 -2.22
N VAL A 60 4.53 -4.56 -1.12
CA VAL A 60 4.40 -5.18 0.21
C VAL A 60 3.01 -4.95 0.78
N GLU A 61 2.46 -3.74 0.67
CA GLU A 61 1.11 -3.41 1.13
C GLU A 61 0.06 -4.24 0.41
N MET A 62 0.16 -4.39 -0.92
CA MET A 62 -0.75 -5.24 -1.69
C MET A 62 -0.76 -6.68 -1.18
N LEU A 63 0.40 -7.24 -0.83
CA LEU A 63 0.48 -8.60 -0.27
C LEU A 63 -0.11 -8.68 1.13
N TYR A 64 0.13 -7.66 1.93
CA TYR A 64 -0.41 -7.56 3.26
C TYR A 64 -1.94 -7.56 3.22
N TYR A 65 -2.55 -6.71 2.37
CA TYR A 65 -4.00 -6.66 2.21
C TYR A 65 -4.60 -8.00 1.77
N LEU A 66 -3.97 -8.70 0.82
CA LEU A 66 -4.41 -10.05 0.40
C LEU A 66 -4.33 -11.07 1.54
N GLN A 67 -3.27 -11.01 2.36
CA GLN A 67 -3.14 -11.91 3.49
C GLN A 67 -4.17 -11.60 4.57
N GLU A 68 -4.46 -10.33 4.80
CA GLU A 68 -5.44 -9.89 5.78
C GLU A 68 -6.85 -10.31 5.37
N GLU A 69 -7.22 -10.15 4.10
CA GLU A 69 -8.48 -10.64 3.53
C GLU A 69 -8.67 -12.15 3.78
N ARG A 70 -7.62 -12.96 3.62
CA ARG A 70 -7.69 -14.41 3.89
C ARG A 70 -7.94 -14.73 5.36
N LYS A 71 -7.26 -14.02 6.29
CA LYS A 71 -7.46 -14.24 7.73
C LYS A 71 -8.90 -13.94 8.10
N VAL A 72 -9.41 -12.82 7.61
CA VAL A 72 -10.78 -12.38 7.79
C VAL A 72 -11.75 -13.44 7.27
N ASN A 73 -11.59 -13.88 6.02
CA ASN A 73 -12.45 -14.91 5.43
C ASN A 73 -12.41 -16.23 6.20
N ALA A 74 -11.25 -16.62 6.75
CA ALA A 74 -11.13 -17.80 7.60
C ALA A 74 -11.88 -17.64 8.94
N ILE A 75 -11.76 -16.47 9.57
CA ILE A 75 -12.47 -16.13 10.81
C ILE A 75 -13.99 -16.14 10.59
N HIS A 76 -14.46 -15.50 9.52
CA HIS A 76 -15.89 -15.50 9.15
C HIS A 76 -16.44 -16.89 8.96
N TYR A 77 -15.68 -17.76 8.31
CA TYR A 77 -16.11 -19.13 8.14
C TYR A 77 -16.23 -19.88 9.47
N GLU A 78 -15.20 -19.83 10.32
CA GLU A 78 -15.24 -20.57 11.58
C GLU A 78 -16.36 -20.07 12.49
N ALA A 79 -16.60 -18.75 12.51
CA ALA A 79 -17.74 -18.18 13.22
C ALA A 79 -19.09 -18.69 12.68
N ALA A 80 -19.27 -18.72 11.35
CA ALA A 80 -20.46 -19.29 10.73
C ALA A 80 -20.62 -20.79 11.05
N ARG A 81 -19.52 -21.55 11.06
CA ARG A 81 -19.51 -22.97 11.43
C ARG A 81 -19.91 -23.20 12.89
N LEU A 82 -19.53 -22.28 13.78
CA LEU A 82 -19.83 -22.33 15.21
C LEU A 82 -21.16 -21.64 15.58
N GLY A 83 -21.86 -21.04 14.61
CA GLY A 83 -23.08 -20.28 14.86
C GLY A 83 -22.86 -18.97 15.64
N ILE A 84 -21.64 -18.45 15.65
CA ILE A 84 -21.27 -17.22 16.35
C ILE A 84 -21.51 -16.02 15.41
N PRO A 85 -22.33 -15.04 15.77
CA PRO A 85 -22.49 -13.82 14.99
C PRO A 85 -21.25 -12.92 15.13
N LEU A 86 -20.57 -12.62 14.02
CA LEU A 86 -19.49 -11.61 13.97
C LEU A 86 -20.05 -10.27 13.48
N LEU A 87 -19.67 -9.18 14.15
CA LEU A 87 -20.00 -7.82 13.74
C LEU A 87 -18.93 -7.30 12.77
N THR A 88 -19.22 -7.34 11.46
CA THR A 88 -18.25 -7.11 10.38
C THR A 88 -18.05 -5.63 9.99
N GLN A 89 -18.04 -4.70 10.93
CA GLN A 89 -17.99 -3.27 10.58
C GLN A 89 -16.61 -2.80 10.05
N TYR A 90 -15.57 -3.64 10.12
CA TYR A 90 -14.18 -3.22 9.92
C TYR A 90 -13.57 -3.52 8.53
N LEU A 91 -14.34 -4.10 7.61
CA LEU A 91 -13.76 -4.79 6.43
C LEU A 91 -14.36 -4.41 5.08
N ASP A 92 -15.18 -3.35 5.01
CA ASP A 92 -15.49 -2.74 3.72
C ASP A 92 -14.21 -2.13 3.14
N LEU A 93 -13.46 -2.94 2.39
CA LEU A 93 -12.31 -2.50 1.59
C LEU A 93 -12.73 -1.46 0.54
N GLU A 94 -14.02 -1.39 0.20
CA GLU A 94 -14.61 -0.35 -0.66
C GLU A 94 -14.81 1.00 0.08
N ASN A 95 -14.89 0.99 1.42
CA ASN A 95 -15.01 2.18 2.29
C ASN A 95 -13.76 2.40 3.15
N LEU A 96 -12.61 1.83 2.78
CA LEU A 96 -11.36 2.28 3.38
C LEU A 96 -11.28 3.78 3.07
N PRO A 97 -11.16 4.69 4.07
CA PRO A 97 -10.84 6.06 3.74
C PRO A 97 -9.55 5.96 2.95
N SER A 98 -9.63 6.24 1.65
CA SER A 98 -8.46 6.63 0.88
C SER A 98 -7.81 7.66 1.77
N LYS A 99 -6.67 7.31 2.35
CA LYS A 99 -5.90 8.24 3.14
C LYS A 99 -5.41 9.26 2.10
N THR A 100 -6.28 10.21 1.75
CA THR A 100 -5.90 11.56 1.42
C THR A 100 -5.12 11.97 2.65
N MET A 101 -3.81 11.77 2.58
CA MET A 101 -2.89 12.37 3.50
C MET A 101 -3.00 13.86 3.19
N GLU A 102 -4.01 14.48 3.79
CA GLU A 102 -4.08 15.91 4.01
C GLU A 102 -2.72 16.34 4.56
N GLU A 103 -2.28 17.47 4.03
CA GLU A 103 -0.99 18.07 4.26
C GLU A 103 -0.76 18.34 5.75
N ASP A 104 0.02 17.49 6.42
CA ASP A 104 0.87 17.97 7.51
C ASP A 104 2.12 18.61 6.88
N SER A 105 1.90 19.79 6.29
CA SER A 105 2.95 20.80 6.16
C SER A 105 3.24 21.30 7.58
N PRO A 106 4.44 21.12 8.15
CA PRO A 106 4.79 21.85 9.35
C PRO A 106 4.81 23.34 8.98
N SER A 107 3.76 24.05 9.40
CA SER A 107 3.64 25.51 9.31
C SER A 107 4.89 26.14 9.91
N ALA A 108 5.71 26.70 9.03
CA ALA A 108 6.91 27.41 9.41
C ALA A 108 6.54 28.65 10.25
N ALA A 109 7.02 28.66 11.49
CA ALA A 109 7.36 29.85 12.26
C ALA A 109 6.34 31.00 12.29
N GLN A 110 5.37 30.92 13.21
CA GLN A 110 4.88 32.12 13.87
C GLN A 110 5.87 32.47 15.00
N VAL A 111 6.79 33.37 14.69
CA VAL A 111 7.59 34.08 15.70
C VAL A 111 6.73 35.26 16.18
N PRO A 112 6.29 35.31 17.45
CA PRO A 112 5.68 36.52 17.98
C PRO A 112 6.79 37.53 18.30
N SER A 113 6.95 38.54 17.43
CA SER A 113 7.72 39.73 17.74
C SER A 113 6.91 40.62 18.70
N SER A 114 6.93 40.26 19.98
CA SER A 114 6.58 41.17 21.07
C SER A 114 7.87 41.64 21.72
N GLU A 115 8.30 42.87 21.43
CA GLU A 115 9.11 43.67 22.37
C GLU A 115 8.91 45.17 22.08
N MET A 116 8.27 45.84 23.04
CA MET A 116 8.31 47.28 23.27
C MET A 116 9.75 47.71 23.59
N ASN A 117 10.26 48.75 22.92
CA ASN A 117 10.92 49.90 23.56
C ASN A 117 11.53 50.85 22.52
N SER A 118 10.94 52.05 22.44
CA SER A 118 11.57 53.38 22.60
C SER A 118 10.79 54.44 21.82
#